data_AF-A0A5B7V5E5-F1
#
_entry.id   AF-A0A5B7V5E5-F1
#
_cell.length_a   1.000
_cell.length_b   1.000
_cell.length_c   1.000
_cell.angle_alpha   90.00
_cell.angle_beta   90.00
_cell.angle_gamma   90.00
#
_symmetry.space_group_name_H-M   'P 1'
#
loop_
_entity.id
_entity.type
_entity.pdbx_description
1 polymer ?
#
loop_
_entity_poly.entity_id
_entity_poly.type
_entity_poly.pdbx_seq_one_letter_code
_entity_poly.pdbx_strand_id
1 'polypeptide(L)'
;MSPRPPAAPGTRCARYATLPGAWGALLLVCLSFTPSLLPRGGLLQGVISGILAAIGYGLGTVAAWIWRAFADRGPRPARRASWRAFLVAGTALLGTAFGLGQYWQHQIRRLLDVPEYSLLQTIASLPIAFLLFCLLLLAARGVRGAYRRVAALLRRWIGARAAQAAGGILVATASVLLLSGVLVDGLVAAANQAFSLRDTRTEEGVRRPATALRSGGPGSAIPWDSLGRNGRTFVSGGPSADAIARFTGRRAPTPVRAYAGLDTADDTESRAARAVADLERAGGFRRRSLLVVTTTGSGWVDPAAVDSFEYLTGGDSASVALQYSYLPSWMSYLVDQSKAREAGRELFDAVYDVWSKLPADDRPRLYVAGESLGSFGGETAFSGEYDLRNRTAGTLFAGPPNFNTLFRRFTDDRDAGSPEVQPVYKDGRTVRFADDAAADVPPPDAPWEGTRVLYLLHASDPIVWWGPHLMLDQPDWIGEAPGDDVLPSMFWVPFVTFWQVTADLPFATGVPDGHGHRYRAAYVDGWNAVLRPTGITERDLARLRDIVAGHT
;
A
#
# COMPACT_ATOMS: atom_id res chain seq x y z
N MET A 1 46.30 55.49 -11.75
CA MET A 1 46.52 54.10 -11.32
C MET A 1 45.16 53.54 -10.92
N SER A 2 44.40 53.01 -11.89
CA SER A 2 43.00 52.61 -11.68
C SER A 2 42.93 51.23 -10.99
N PRO A 3 42.06 51.03 -10.00
CA PRO A 3 41.96 49.76 -9.30
C PRO A 3 41.42 48.67 -10.23
N ARG A 4 42.12 47.52 -10.27
CA ARG A 4 41.68 46.34 -11.02
C ARG A 4 40.31 45.88 -10.50
N PRO A 5 39.36 45.52 -11.38
CA PRO A 5 38.09 44.95 -10.96
C PRO A 5 38.32 43.60 -10.25
N PRO A 6 37.50 43.23 -9.25
CA PRO A 6 37.60 41.95 -8.59
C PRO A 6 37.39 40.82 -9.60
N ALA A 7 38.31 39.86 -9.61
CA ALA A 7 38.25 38.69 -10.47
C ALA A 7 36.94 37.93 -10.22
N ALA A 8 36.18 37.68 -11.30
CA ALA A 8 34.97 36.87 -11.26
C ALA A 8 35.31 35.48 -10.66
N PRO A 9 34.48 34.95 -9.74
CA PRO A 9 34.72 33.63 -9.16
C PRO A 9 34.64 32.57 -10.26
N GLY A 10 35.79 31.96 -10.56
CA GLY A 10 35.94 30.96 -11.61
C GLY A 10 34.96 29.81 -11.47
N THR A 11 34.30 29.50 -12.59
CA THR A 11 33.36 28.41 -12.85
C THR A 11 33.99 27.01 -12.80
N ARG A 12 34.80 26.70 -11.77
CA ARG A 12 35.44 25.38 -11.59
C ARG A 12 34.65 24.39 -10.72
N CYS A 13 33.38 24.65 -10.44
CA CYS A 13 32.59 23.84 -9.51
C CYS A 13 31.80 22.68 -10.19
N ALA A 14 31.88 22.52 -11.51
CA ALA A 14 30.97 21.62 -12.23
C ALA A 14 31.42 20.14 -12.34
N ARG A 15 32.71 19.82 -12.14
CA ARG A 15 33.25 18.47 -12.45
C ARG A 15 33.67 17.62 -11.24
N TYR A 16 33.73 18.16 -10.02
CA TYR A 16 34.26 17.42 -8.86
C TYR A 16 33.19 17.24 -7.77
N ALA A 17 33.18 16.07 -7.15
CA ALA A 17 32.40 15.82 -5.93
C ALA A 17 32.88 16.75 -4.82
N THR A 18 31.96 17.31 -4.05
CA THR A 18 32.28 18.16 -2.89
C THR A 18 32.39 17.30 -1.65
N LEU A 19 33.42 17.52 -0.83
CA LEU A 19 33.62 16.76 0.40
C LEU A 19 32.43 16.83 1.39
N PRO A 20 31.77 17.99 1.63
CA PRO A 20 30.57 18.03 2.46
C PRO A 20 29.40 17.21 1.92
N GLY A 21 29.20 17.24 0.59
CA GLY A 21 28.21 16.38 -0.06
C GLY A 21 28.56 14.89 0.06
N ALA A 22 29.84 14.53 -0.06
CA ALA A 22 30.28 13.14 0.11
C ALA A 22 30.02 12.61 1.54
N TRP A 23 30.26 13.45 2.57
CA TRP A 23 29.90 13.13 3.94
C TRP A 23 28.39 12.99 4.14
N GLY A 24 27.59 13.93 3.62
CA GLY A 24 26.13 13.85 3.71
C GLY A 24 25.57 12.60 3.02
N ALA A 25 26.11 12.24 1.84
CA ALA A 25 25.76 11.00 1.15
C ALA A 25 26.08 9.76 1.99
N LEU A 26 27.30 9.69 2.53
CA LEU A 26 27.74 8.58 3.38
C LEU A 26 26.84 8.43 4.61
N LEU A 27 26.50 9.53 5.29
CA LEU A 27 25.65 9.49 6.49
C LEU A 27 24.27 8.91 6.18
N LEU A 28 23.59 9.38 5.13
CA LEU A 28 22.26 8.85 4.78
C LEU A 28 22.32 7.42 4.21
N VAL A 29 23.41 7.03 3.53
CA VAL A 29 23.63 5.62 3.17
C VAL A 29 23.76 4.76 4.43
N CYS A 30 24.52 5.19 5.43
CA CYS A 30 24.66 4.44 6.68
C CYS A 30 23.31 4.32 7.41
N LEU A 31 22.53 5.41 7.45
CA LEU A 31 21.19 5.40 8.02
C LEU A 31 20.22 4.53 7.22
N SER A 32 20.41 4.34 5.90
CA SER A 32 19.55 3.46 5.10
C SER A 32 19.55 2.00 5.57
N PHE A 33 20.60 1.58 6.29
CA PHE A 33 20.76 0.23 6.85
C PHE A 33 20.10 0.04 8.22
N THR A 34 19.52 1.07 8.83
CA THR A 34 18.72 0.90 10.06
C THR A 34 17.50 0.00 9.78
N PRO A 35 16.95 -0.67 10.82
CA PRO A 35 15.80 -1.56 10.65
C PRO A 35 14.57 -0.81 10.12
N SER A 36 13.73 -1.55 9.38
CA SER A 36 12.42 -1.15 8.87
C SER A 36 11.44 -2.28 9.17
N LEU A 37 10.21 -2.20 8.67
CA LEU A 37 9.15 -3.17 8.93
C LEU A 37 9.47 -4.56 8.34
N LEU A 38 9.95 -4.60 7.09
CA LEU A 38 10.11 -5.86 6.35
C LEU A 38 11.57 -6.18 5.99
N PRO A 39 11.90 -7.47 5.76
CA PRO A 39 13.22 -7.87 5.32
C PRO A 39 13.41 -7.44 3.87
N ARG A 40 14.51 -6.73 3.60
CA ARG A 40 14.78 -6.15 2.29
C ARG A 40 15.72 -7.02 1.49
N GLY A 41 15.37 -7.23 0.21
CA GLY A 41 16.28 -7.77 -0.79
C GLY A 41 17.41 -6.78 -1.10
N GLY A 42 18.59 -7.29 -1.46
CA GLY A 42 19.77 -6.44 -1.66
C GLY A 42 19.64 -5.46 -2.83
N LEU A 43 18.85 -5.77 -3.86
CA LEU A 43 18.57 -4.86 -4.97
C LEU A 43 17.84 -3.59 -4.50
N LEU A 44 16.75 -3.75 -3.73
CA LEU A 44 16.00 -2.62 -3.19
C LEU A 44 16.81 -1.83 -2.18
N GLN A 45 17.56 -2.51 -1.29
CA GLN A 45 18.47 -1.83 -0.39
C GLN A 45 19.42 -0.92 -1.17
N GLY A 46 20.00 -1.41 -2.27
CA GLY A 46 20.84 -0.61 -3.14
C GLY A 46 20.13 0.61 -3.73
N VAL A 47 18.90 0.46 -4.22
CA VAL A 47 18.09 1.56 -4.75
C VAL A 47 17.85 2.64 -3.68
N ILE A 48 17.39 2.26 -2.49
CA ILE A 48 17.13 3.21 -1.39
C ILE A 48 18.41 3.91 -0.97
N SER A 49 19.50 3.16 -0.77
CA SER A 49 20.80 3.71 -0.39
C SER A 49 21.28 4.71 -1.45
N GLY A 50 21.05 4.46 -2.74
CA GLY A 50 21.39 5.39 -3.82
C GLY A 50 20.56 6.69 -3.81
N ILE A 51 19.25 6.60 -3.55
CA ILE A 51 18.35 7.76 -3.41
C ILE A 51 18.77 8.60 -2.19
N LEU A 52 18.95 7.94 -1.05
CA LEU A 52 19.38 8.59 0.19
C LEU A 52 20.78 9.18 0.07
N ALA A 53 21.70 8.55 -0.66
CA ALA A 53 23.00 9.13 -0.98
C ALA A 53 22.86 10.44 -1.76
N ALA A 54 21.94 10.50 -2.74
CA ALA A 54 21.71 11.69 -3.55
C ALA A 54 21.10 12.83 -2.72
N ILE A 55 20.11 12.53 -1.88
CA ILE A 55 19.50 13.48 -0.94
C ILE A 55 20.56 13.98 0.04
N GLY A 56 21.32 13.08 0.65
CA GLY A 56 22.37 13.40 1.62
C GLY A 56 23.47 14.25 1.01
N TYR A 57 23.83 13.97 -0.25
CA TYR A 57 24.75 14.83 -1.00
C TYR A 57 24.19 16.23 -1.18
N GLY A 58 22.91 16.36 -1.57
CA GLY A 58 22.21 17.63 -1.67
C GLY A 58 22.25 18.41 -0.36
N LEU A 59 21.79 17.80 0.73
CA LEU A 59 21.78 18.40 2.07
C LEU A 59 23.18 18.82 2.52
N GLY A 60 24.19 17.97 2.37
CA GLY A 60 25.57 18.28 2.72
C GLY A 60 26.12 19.47 1.91
N THR A 61 25.76 19.60 0.64
CA THR A 61 26.14 20.76 -0.17
C THR A 61 25.45 22.05 0.24
N VAL A 62 24.16 22.00 0.58
CA VAL A 62 23.36 23.14 1.01
C VAL A 62 23.80 23.61 2.40
N ALA A 63 23.96 22.70 3.35
CA ALA A 63 24.45 23.02 4.70
C ALA A 63 25.82 23.71 4.64
N ALA A 64 26.74 23.20 3.82
CA ALA A 64 28.03 23.82 3.63
C ALA A 64 27.94 25.20 2.94
N TRP A 65 26.95 25.41 2.06
CA TRP A 65 26.69 26.72 1.45
C TRP A 65 26.16 27.74 2.46
N ILE A 66 25.19 27.35 3.29
CA ILE A 66 24.64 28.17 4.38
C ILE A 66 25.75 28.54 5.37
N TRP A 67 26.51 27.54 5.85
CA TRP A 67 27.63 27.77 6.77
C TRP A 67 28.65 28.78 6.21
N ARG A 68 28.99 28.65 4.92
CA ARG A 68 29.92 29.58 4.26
C ARG A 68 29.38 31.00 4.17
N ALA A 69 28.06 31.16 3.99
CA ALA A 69 27.42 32.45 3.96
C ALA A 69 27.47 33.14 5.33
N PHE A 70 27.23 32.41 6.42
CA PHE A 70 27.36 32.96 7.78
C PHE A 70 28.81 33.19 8.22
N ALA A 71 29.73 32.34 7.77
CA ALA A 71 31.15 32.44 8.13
C ALA A 71 31.94 33.43 7.27
N ASP A 72 31.30 34.15 6.33
CA ASP A 72 31.92 35.02 5.33
C ASP A 72 33.13 34.37 4.62
N ARG A 73 33.03 33.07 4.34
CA ARG A 73 34.12 32.26 3.77
C ARG A 73 33.76 31.73 2.39
N GLY A 74 34.65 31.98 1.42
CA GLY A 74 34.54 31.40 0.09
C GLY A 74 34.76 29.87 0.05
N PRO A 75 34.30 29.18 -1.00
CA PRO A 75 34.54 27.75 -1.17
C PRO A 75 36.05 27.46 -1.32
N ARG A 76 36.59 26.60 -0.46
CA ARG A 76 37.98 26.12 -0.53
C ARG A 76 38.04 24.70 -1.10
N PRO A 77 39.01 24.39 -1.98
CA PRO A 77 39.25 23.01 -2.40
C PRO A 77 39.69 22.18 -1.19
N ALA A 78 39.10 20.99 -1.03
CA ALA A 78 39.46 20.08 0.04
C ALA A 78 40.93 19.61 -0.11
N ARG A 79 41.66 19.58 1.01
CA ARG A 79 43.05 19.10 1.03
C ARG A 79 43.09 17.59 0.79
N ARG A 80 44.22 17.08 0.27
CA ARG A 80 44.43 15.62 0.09
C ARG A 80 44.26 14.85 1.41
N ALA A 81 44.72 15.43 2.53
CA ALA A 81 44.54 14.85 3.86
C ALA A 81 43.06 14.71 4.25
N SER A 82 42.20 15.68 3.91
CA SER A 82 40.76 15.62 4.18
C SER A 82 40.06 14.52 3.37
N TRP A 83 40.49 14.30 2.12
CA TRP A 83 40.02 13.17 1.32
C TRP A 83 40.50 11.83 1.86
N ARG A 84 41.76 11.72 2.32
CA ARG A 84 42.25 10.51 3.00
C ARG A 84 41.47 10.21 4.27
N ALA A 85 41.21 11.23 5.09
CA ALA A 85 40.39 11.09 6.29
C ALA A 85 38.98 10.59 5.94
N PHE A 86 38.34 11.16 4.91
CA PHE A 86 37.05 10.67 4.41
C PHE A 86 37.11 9.23 3.94
N LEU A 87 38.13 8.83 3.19
CA LEU A 87 38.26 7.44 2.72
C LEU A 87 38.42 6.45 3.88
N VAL A 88 39.28 6.77 4.86
CA VAL A 88 39.51 5.88 6.01
C VAL A 88 38.29 5.83 6.92
N ALA A 89 37.83 6.98 7.42
CA ALA A 89 36.71 7.05 8.34
C ALA A 89 35.40 6.64 7.66
N GLY A 90 35.23 6.97 6.38
CA GLY A 90 34.04 6.62 5.62
C GLY A 90 33.95 5.14 5.28
N THR A 91 35.07 4.48 4.97
CA THR A 91 35.09 3.03 4.79
C THR A 91 34.77 2.31 6.10
N ALA A 92 35.36 2.75 7.22
CA ALA A 92 35.06 2.21 8.54
C ALA A 92 33.57 2.37 8.90
N LEU A 93 33.03 3.58 8.76
CA LEU A 93 31.63 3.87 9.06
C LEU A 93 30.67 3.05 8.18
N LEU A 94 30.92 2.99 6.86
CA LEU A 94 30.11 2.20 5.95
C LEU A 94 30.18 0.71 6.27
N GLY A 95 31.36 0.17 6.58
CA GLY A 95 31.55 -1.23 6.95
C GLY A 95 30.79 -1.58 8.24
N THR A 96 30.86 -0.72 9.26
CA THR A 96 30.11 -0.89 10.51
C THR A 96 28.61 -0.81 10.27
N ALA A 97 28.12 0.21 9.55
CA ALA A 97 26.70 0.37 9.25
C ALA A 97 26.15 -0.79 8.43
N PHE A 98 26.92 -1.28 7.45
CA PHE A 98 26.56 -2.46 6.66
C PHE A 98 26.47 -3.71 7.53
N GLY A 99 27.44 -3.94 8.41
CA GLY A 99 27.43 -5.08 9.35
C GLY A 99 26.25 -5.06 10.32
N LEU A 100 25.97 -3.91 10.93
CA LEU A 100 24.77 -3.71 11.76
C LEU A 100 23.49 -3.89 10.96
N GLY A 101 23.45 -3.38 9.73
CA GLY A 101 22.38 -3.60 8.77
C GLY A 101 22.08 -5.08 8.54
N GLN A 102 23.11 -5.89 8.31
CA GLN A 102 22.95 -7.34 8.16
C GLN A 102 22.46 -8.02 9.44
N TYR A 103 22.91 -7.55 10.61
CA TYR A 103 22.43 -8.05 11.89
C TYR A 103 20.92 -7.78 12.08
N TRP A 104 20.46 -6.54 11.86
CA TRP A 104 19.02 -6.21 11.95
C TRP A 104 18.20 -6.97 10.90
N GLN A 105 18.71 -7.05 9.67
CA GLN A 105 18.08 -7.83 8.61
C GLN A 105 17.98 -9.33 8.94
N HIS A 106 18.91 -9.89 9.71
CA HIS A 106 18.80 -11.24 10.24
C HIS A 106 17.74 -11.34 11.35
N GLN A 107 17.66 -10.35 12.25
CA GLN A 107 16.62 -10.32 13.30
C GLN A 107 15.22 -10.21 12.71
N ILE A 108 14.98 -9.34 11.72
CA ILE A 108 13.68 -9.22 11.04
C ILE A 108 13.28 -10.55 10.38
N ARG A 109 14.22 -11.18 9.65
CA ARG A 109 13.97 -12.48 9.02
C ARG A 109 13.58 -13.57 10.01
N ARG A 110 14.20 -13.56 11.20
CA ARG A 110 13.87 -14.49 12.28
C ARG A 110 12.53 -14.16 12.95
N LEU A 111 12.18 -12.88 13.02
CA LEU A 111 10.91 -12.42 13.61
C LEU A 111 9.72 -12.82 12.73
N LEU A 112 9.89 -12.72 11.40
CA LEU A 112 8.83 -12.97 10.42
C LEU A 112 8.93 -14.36 9.75
N ASP A 113 9.76 -15.26 10.27
CA ASP A 113 10.01 -16.59 9.70
C ASP A 113 10.31 -16.61 8.18
N VAL A 114 11.12 -15.67 7.71
CA VAL A 114 11.59 -15.58 6.32
C VAL A 114 13.00 -16.17 6.19
N PRO A 115 13.16 -17.41 5.69
CA PRO A 115 14.46 -18.08 5.62
C PRO A 115 15.36 -17.56 4.47
N GLU A 116 14.80 -16.84 3.51
CA GLU A 116 15.48 -16.46 2.28
C GLU A 116 16.58 -15.40 2.52
N TYR A 117 17.82 -15.79 2.28
CA TYR A 117 18.99 -14.93 2.34
C TYR A 117 19.87 -15.14 1.11
N SER A 118 20.12 -14.06 0.37
CA SER A 118 21.02 -14.09 -0.78
C SER A 118 22.24 -13.21 -0.53
N LEU A 119 23.38 -13.84 -0.25
CA LEU A 119 24.66 -13.15 -0.07
C LEU A 119 25.03 -12.31 -1.32
N LEU A 120 24.76 -12.85 -2.51
CA LEU A 120 25.04 -12.17 -3.77
C LEU A 120 24.25 -10.86 -3.88
N GLN A 121 22.95 -10.88 -3.60
CA GLN A 121 22.13 -9.67 -3.64
C GLN A 121 22.57 -8.67 -2.57
N THR A 122 22.86 -9.14 -1.36
CA THR A 122 23.35 -8.33 -0.25
C THR A 122 24.62 -7.57 -0.64
N ILE A 123 25.60 -8.22 -1.25
CA ILE A 123 26.83 -7.57 -1.73
C ILE A 123 26.55 -6.65 -2.92
N ALA A 124 25.64 -7.04 -3.82
CA ALA A 124 25.25 -6.24 -4.98
C ALA A 124 24.54 -4.92 -4.60
N SER A 125 24.02 -4.79 -3.38
CA SER A 125 23.38 -3.55 -2.90
C SER A 125 24.30 -2.32 -3.00
N LEU A 126 25.59 -2.48 -2.66
CA LEU A 126 26.56 -1.37 -2.66
C LEU A 126 26.86 -0.82 -4.06
N PRO A 127 27.23 -1.64 -5.07
CA PRO A 127 27.43 -1.12 -6.43
C PRO A 127 26.14 -0.59 -7.06
N ILE A 128 24.96 -1.18 -6.76
CA ILE A 128 23.66 -0.65 -7.22
C ILE A 128 23.43 0.75 -6.64
N ALA A 129 23.65 0.92 -5.33
CA ALA A 129 23.54 2.22 -4.67
C ALA A 129 24.46 3.26 -5.29
N PHE A 130 25.72 2.89 -5.52
CA PHE A 130 26.70 3.77 -6.13
C PHE A 130 26.31 4.17 -7.56
N LEU A 131 25.88 3.21 -8.39
CA LEU A 131 25.44 3.46 -9.75
C LEU A 131 24.23 4.42 -9.77
N LEU A 132 23.21 4.14 -8.97
CA LEU A 132 22.01 4.97 -8.90
C LEU A 132 22.32 6.38 -8.39
N PHE A 133 23.14 6.48 -7.34
CA PHE A 133 23.63 7.77 -6.85
C PHE A 133 24.31 8.59 -7.96
N CYS A 134 25.20 7.96 -8.73
CA CYS A 134 25.87 8.59 -9.86
C CYS A 134 24.87 9.06 -10.92
N LEU A 135 23.88 8.23 -11.28
CA LEU A 135 22.83 8.57 -12.25
C LEU A 135 22.00 9.77 -11.78
N LEU A 136 21.50 9.75 -10.54
CA LEU A 136 20.72 10.85 -9.96
C LEU A 136 21.52 12.15 -9.88
N LEU A 137 22.80 12.05 -9.48
CA LEU A 137 23.69 13.21 -9.42
C LEU A 137 23.99 13.79 -10.81
N LEU A 138 24.15 12.94 -11.83
CA LEU A 138 24.31 13.35 -13.22
C LEU A 138 23.03 14.02 -13.74
N ALA A 139 21.86 13.47 -13.45
CA ALA A 139 20.57 14.06 -13.80
C ALA A 139 20.40 15.45 -13.17
N ALA A 140 20.66 15.58 -11.86
CA ALA A 140 20.61 16.86 -11.15
C ALA A 140 21.59 17.90 -11.73
N ARG A 141 22.80 17.46 -12.11
CA ARG A 141 23.77 18.32 -12.82
C ARG A 141 23.30 18.69 -14.22
N GLY A 142 22.62 17.79 -14.91
CA GLY A 142 21.99 18.03 -16.21
C GLY A 142 20.94 19.13 -16.14
N VAL A 143 20.01 19.04 -15.17
CA VAL A 143 18.99 20.06 -14.89
C VAL A 143 19.64 21.41 -14.57
N ARG A 144 20.67 21.42 -13.71
CA ARG A 144 21.43 22.64 -13.40
C ARG A 144 22.13 23.21 -14.64
N GLY A 145 22.61 22.36 -15.53
CA GLY A 145 23.21 22.74 -16.81
C GLY A 145 22.18 23.39 -17.74
N ALA A 146 21.00 22.80 -17.86
CA ALA A 146 19.88 23.34 -18.62
C ALA A 146 19.47 24.72 -18.08
N TYR A 147 19.27 24.84 -16.77
CA TYR A 147 19.01 26.12 -16.09
C TYR A 147 20.03 27.20 -16.47
N ARG A 148 21.34 26.88 -16.39
CA ARG A 148 22.40 27.83 -16.74
C ARG A 148 22.36 28.25 -18.21
N ARG A 149 22.07 27.31 -19.12
CA ARG A 149 21.96 27.60 -20.56
C ARG A 149 20.76 28.50 -20.83
N VAL A 150 19.59 28.16 -20.29
CA VAL A 150 18.36 28.97 -20.42
C VAL A 150 18.58 30.37 -19.84
N ALA A 151 19.12 30.48 -18.63
CA ALA A 151 19.42 31.77 -18.02
C ALA A 151 20.42 32.56 -18.87
N ALA A 152 21.46 31.94 -19.44
CA ALA A 152 22.41 32.62 -20.31
C ALA A 152 21.78 33.12 -21.62
N LEU A 153 20.83 32.38 -22.19
CA LEU A 153 20.08 32.80 -23.38
C LEU A 153 19.15 33.98 -23.07
N LEU A 154 18.42 33.90 -21.96
CA LEU A 154 17.50 34.97 -21.53
C LEU A 154 18.24 36.27 -21.16
N ARG A 155 19.47 36.17 -20.64
CA ARG A 155 20.33 37.35 -20.36
C ARG A 155 20.63 38.21 -21.58
N ARG A 156 20.42 37.70 -22.80
CA ARG A 156 20.57 38.49 -24.04
C ARG A 156 19.43 39.48 -24.24
N TRP A 157 18.28 39.25 -23.59
CA TRP A 157 17.05 40.00 -23.81
C TRP A 157 16.58 40.75 -22.55
N ILE A 158 16.84 40.20 -21.36
CA ILE A 158 16.39 40.75 -20.08
C ILE A 158 17.54 40.85 -19.06
N GLY A 159 17.35 41.70 -18.05
CA GLY A 159 18.32 41.93 -16.97
C GLY A 159 18.73 40.63 -16.25
N ALA A 160 19.97 40.59 -15.72
CA ALA A 160 20.57 39.37 -15.20
C ALA A 160 19.77 38.67 -14.08
N ARG A 161 19.12 39.46 -13.20
CA ARG A 161 18.26 38.93 -12.14
C ARG A 161 16.97 38.33 -12.70
N ALA A 162 16.34 39.02 -13.65
CA ALA A 162 15.12 38.55 -14.32
C ALA A 162 15.39 37.27 -15.14
N ALA A 163 16.53 37.19 -15.83
CA ALA A 163 16.93 36.00 -16.59
C ALA A 163 17.17 34.76 -15.69
N GLN A 164 17.70 34.97 -14.49
CA GLN A 164 17.88 33.89 -13.50
C GLN A 164 16.54 33.42 -12.95
N ALA A 165 15.65 34.34 -12.56
CA ALA A 165 14.32 34.01 -12.07
C ALA A 165 13.48 33.29 -13.14
N ALA A 166 13.36 33.88 -14.34
CA ALA A 166 12.58 33.33 -15.45
C ALA A 166 13.16 31.99 -15.94
N GLY A 167 14.49 31.87 -16.05
CA GLY A 167 15.12 30.61 -16.43
C GLY A 167 14.96 29.51 -15.37
N GLY A 168 14.93 29.90 -14.09
CA GLY A 168 14.66 29.00 -12.96
C GLY A 168 13.23 28.48 -13.00
N ILE A 169 12.25 29.38 -13.12
CA ILE A 169 10.83 29.04 -13.27
C ILE A 169 10.63 28.15 -14.49
N LEU A 170 11.14 28.52 -15.66
CA LEU A 170 10.97 27.74 -16.88
C LEU A 170 11.51 26.31 -16.73
N VAL A 171 12.72 26.14 -16.19
CA VAL A 171 13.31 24.80 -16.01
C VAL A 171 12.59 24.03 -14.92
N ALA A 172 12.15 24.67 -13.83
CA ALA A 172 11.36 24.02 -12.79
C ALA A 172 10.01 23.54 -13.35
N THR A 173 9.26 24.41 -14.03
CA THR A 173 7.99 24.09 -14.67
C THR A 173 8.16 23.00 -15.73
N ALA A 174 9.15 23.11 -16.62
CA ALA A 174 9.45 22.07 -17.60
C ALA A 174 9.81 20.74 -16.93
N SER A 175 10.58 20.75 -15.84
CA SER A 175 10.92 19.53 -15.10
C SER A 175 9.68 18.89 -14.48
N VAL A 176 8.81 19.70 -13.86
CA VAL A 176 7.54 19.23 -13.26
C VAL A 176 6.62 18.69 -14.34
N LEU A 177 6.41 19.41 -15.45
CA LEU A 177 5.54 18.96 -16.55
C LEU A 177 6.06 17.69 -17.22
N LEU A 178 7.38 17.56 -17.39
CA LEU A 178 7.98 16.38 -18.00
C LEU A 178 7.92 15.17 -17.06
N LEU A 179 8.06 15.38 -15.75
CA LEU A 179 7.85 14.35 -14.73
C LEU A 179 6.38 13.93 -14.63
N SER A 180 5.45 14.88 -14.52
CA SER A 180 4.02 14.62 -14.31
C SER A 180 3.29 14.18 -15.58
N GLY A 181 3.36 14.95 -16.68
CA GLY A 181 2.52 14.73 -17.86
C GLY A 181 3.06 13.78 -18.92
N VAL A 182 4.37 13.52 -18.95
CA VAL A 182 4.98 12.63 -19.98
C VAL A 182 5.53 11.35 -19.36
N LEU A 183 6.29 11.46 -18.26
CA LEU A 183 6.88 10.29 -17.62
C LEU A 183 5.86 9.49 -16.82
N VAL A 184 5.10 10.12 -15.91
CA VAL A 184 4.10 9.39 -15.09
C VAL A 184 2.95 8.90 -15.96
N ASP A 185 2.30 9.78 -16.73
CA ASP A 185 1.18 9.39 -17.60
C ASP A 185 1.59 8.36 -18.65
N GLY A 186 2.78 8.50 -19.25
CA GLY A 186 3.32 7.53 -20.19
C GLY A 186 3.61 6.17 -19.55
N LEU A 187 4.18 6.14 -18.33
CA LEU A 187 4.41 4.90 -17.59
C LEU A 187 3.10 4.23 -17.17
N VAL A 188 2.11 5.01 -16.70
CA VAL A 188 0.78 4.50 -16.35
C VAL A 188 0.06 3.96 -17.57
N ALA A 189 0.12 4.65 -18.71
CA ALA A 189 -0.48 4.17 -19.96
C ALA A 189 0.19 2.88 -20.46
N ALA A 190 1.53 2.81 -20.43
CA ALA A 190 2.27 1.61 -20.79
C ALA A 190 1.98 0.44 -19.84
N ALA A 191 1.91 0.70 -18.52
CA ALA A 191 1.52 -0.29 -17.53
C ALA A 191 0.08 -0.78 -17.78
N ASN A 192 -0.87 0.13 -17.97
CA ASN A 192 -2.26 -0.21 -18.29
C ASN A 192 -2.35 -1.11 -19.53
N GLN A 193 -1.61 -0.81 -20.60
CA GLN A 193 -1.57 -1.64 -21.80
C GLN A 193 -0.96 -3.03 -21.54
N ALA A 194 0.11 -3.11 -20.76
CA ALA A 194 0.74 -4.38 -20.42
C ALA A 194 -0.14 -5.24 -19.49
N PHE A 195 -0.86 -4.61 -18.55
CA PHE A 195 -1.75 -5.31 -17.63
C PHE A 195 -3.10 -5.67 -18.24
N SER A 196 -3.65 -4.87 -19.16
CA SER A 196 -4.86 -5.25 -19.89
C SER A 196 -4.65 -6.51 -20.73
N LEU A 197 -3.45 -6.70 -21.32
CA LEU A 197 -3.08 -7.94 -21.98
C LEU A 197 -2.98 -9.14 -21.04
N ARG A 198 -2.69 -8.93 -19.75
CA ARG A 198 -2.76 -9.98 -18.73
C ARG A 198 -4.19 -10.24 -18.27
N ASP A 199 -5.04 -9.22 -18.28
CA ASP A 199 -6.44 -9.29 -17.86
C ASP A 199 -7.30 -10.12 -18.83
N THR A 200 -6.95 -10.16 -20.11
CA THR A 200 -7.62 -11.05 -21.08
C THR A 200 -7.32 -12.54 -20.84
N ARG A 201 -6.27 -12.88 -20.08
CA ARG A 201 -5.86 -14.26 -19.81
C ARG A 201 -6.66 -14.85 -18.65
N THR A 202 -7.04 -16.11 -18.80
CA THR A 202 -7.62 -16.91 -17.72
C THR A 202 -6.55 -17.73 -17.04
N GLU A 203 -6.57 -17.80 -15.71
CA GLU A 203 -5.64 -18.61 -14.93
C GLU A 203 -5.82 -20.10 -15.19
N GLU A 204 -4.75 -20.87 -15.04
CA GLU A 204 -4.80 -22.31 -15.21
C GLU A 204 -5.75 -22.94 -14.19
N GLY A 205 -6.65 -23.81 -14.66
CA GLY A 205 -7.70 -24.41 -13.82
C GLY A 205 -8.99 -23.59 -13.69
N VAL A 206 -8.99 -22.30 -14.03
CA VAL A 206 -10.21 -21.47 -14.02
C VAL A 206 -11.07 -21.78 -15.24
N ARG A 207 -12.31 -22.23 -14.99
CA ARG A 207 -13.28 -22.61 -16.03
C ARG A 207 -14.59 -21.89 -15.82
N ARG A 208 -15.27 -21.58 -16.93
CA ARG A 208 -16.59 -20.96 -16.92
C ARG A 208 -17.56 -21.72 -16.00
N PRO A 209 -18.28 -21.04 -15.09
CA PRO A 209 -19.25 -21.67 -14.22
C PRO A 209 -20.35 -22.40 -15.00
N ALA A 210 -20.65 -23.63 -14.61
CA ALA A 210 -21.78 -24.40 -15.16
C ALA A 210 -23.13 -24.07 -14.47
N THR A 211 -23.09 -23.30 -13.38
CA THR A 211 -24.26 -22.91 -12.59
C THR A 211 -24.78 -21.54 -12.98
N ALA A 212 -26.10 -21.36 -12.93
CA ALA A 212 -26.74 -20.04 -13.11
C ALA A 212 -26.49 -19.08 -11.93
N LEU A 213 -25.98 -19.58 -10.80
CA LEU A 213 -25.79 -18.79 -9.56
C LEU A 213 -24.56 -17.88 -9.59
N ARG A 214 -23.80 -17.86 -10.68
CA ARG A 214 -22.55 -17.09 -10.79
C ARG A 214 -22.47 -16.33 -12.12
N SER A 215 -21.88 -15.14 -12.10
CA SER A 215 -21.72 -14.32 -13.32
C SER A 215 -20.88 -15.04 -14.39
N GLY A 216 -21.17 -14.78 -15.66
CA GLY A 216 -20.57 -15.52 -16.78
C GLY A 216 -21.15 -16.93 -16.98
N GLY A 217 -21.94 -17.46 -16.03
CA GLY A 217 -22.64 -18.74 -16.15
C GLY A 217 -23.90 -18.69 -17.03
N PRO A 218 -24.65 -19.81 -17.13
CA PRO A 218 -25.92 -19.85 -17.86
C PRO A 218 -26.93 -18.79 -17.37
N GLY A 219 -27.48 -18.02 -18.31
CA GLY A 219 -28.47 -16.98 -18.04
C GLY A 219 -27.90 -15.65 -17.54
N SER A 220 -26.58 -15.55 -17.28
CA SER A 220 -25.96 -14.27 -16.91
C SER A 220 -25.92 -13.32 -18.11
N ALA A 221 -26.29 -12.06 -17.88
CA ALA A 221 -26.18 -11.00 -18.88
C ALA A 221 -24.75 -10.46 -19.02
N ILE A 222 -23.86 -10.83 -18.09
CA ILE A 222 -22.43 -10.47 -18.11
C ILE A 222 -21.68 -11.61 -18.80
N PRO A 223 -21.11 -11.40 -20.00
CA PRO A 223 -20.32 -12.43 -20.67
C PRO A 223 -19.13 -12.88 -19.85
N TRP A 224 -18.81 -14.17 -19.89
CA TRP A 224 -17.62 -14.73 -19.23
C TRP A 224 -16.33 -13.98 -19.60
N ASP A 225 -16.22 -13.57 -20.86
CA ASP A 225 -15.02 -12.90 -21.34
C ASP A 225 -14.91 -11.45 -20.85
N SER A 226 -16.02 -10.79 -20.46
CA SER A 226 -15.99 -9.39 -19.98
C SER A 226 -15.65 -9.26 -18.49
N LEU A 227 -15.53 -10.38 -17.76
CA LEU A 227 -15.23 -10.40 -16.33
C LEU A 227 -13.79 -10.01 -15.98
N GLY A 228 -12.88 -9.97 -16.97
CA GLY A 228 -11.45 -9.83 -16.73
C GLY A 228 -10.85 -11.05 -16.01
N ARG A 229 -9.54 -11.03 -15.77
CA ARG A 229 -8.83 -12.18 -15.17
C ARG A 229 -9.31 -12.45 -13.75
N ASN A 230 -9.32 -11.40 -12.91
CA ASN A 230 -9.67 -11.52 -11.50
C ASN A 230 -11.15 -11.85 -11.30
N GLY A 231 -12.04 -11.28 -12.12
CA GLY A 231 -13.47 -11.62 -12.07
C GLY A 231 -13.73 -13.07 -12.43
N ARG A 232 -13.04 -13.62 -13.45
CA ARG A 232 -13.11 -15.05 -13.80
C ARG A 232 -12.63 -15.94 -12.65
N THR A 233 -11.52 -15.58 -11.99
CA THR A 233 -11.03 -16.30 -10.79
C THR A 233 -12.04 -16.22 -9.64
N PHE A 234 -12.58 -15.04 -9.35
CA PHE A 234 -13.56 -14.81 -8.28
C PHE A 234 -14.84 -15.65 -8.46
N VAL A 235 -15.44 -15.64 -9.66
CA VAL A 235 -16.69 -16.38 -9.90
C VAL A 235 -16.48 -17.88 -10.08
N SER A 236 -15.26 -18.33 -10.39
CA SER A 236 -14.98 -19.77 -10.56
C SER A 236 -14.51 -20.44 -9.28
N GLY A 237 -13.89 -19.67 -8.38
CA GLY A 237 -13.35 -20.16 -7.11
C GLY A 237 -14.40 -20.41 -6.04
N GLY A 238 -13.91 -20.58 -4.81
CA GLY A 238 -14.72 -20.74 -3.61
C GLY A 238 -15.20 -22.16 -3.32
N PRO A 239 -15.62 -22.41 -2.08
CA PRO A 239 -16.08 -23.71 -1.64
C PRO A 239 -17.36 -24.16 -2.37
N SER A 240 -17.43 -25.45 -2.68
CA SER A 240 -18.64 -26.07 -3.19
C SER A 240 -19.66 -26.29 -2.07
N ALA A 241 -20.93 -26.43 -2.43
CA ALA A 241 -21.98 -26.80 -1.47
C ALA A 241 -21.61 -28.06 -0.67
N ASP A 242 -21.00 -29.06 -1.31
CA ASP A 242 -20.56 -30.29 -0.63
C ASP A 242 -19.40 -30.03 0.34
N ALA A 243 -18.46 -29.14 0.00
CA ALA A 243 -17.36 -28.77 0.89
C ALA A 243 -17.88 -28.06 2.14
N ILE A 244 -18.81 -27.12 1.98
CA ILE A 244 -19.47 -26.43 3.10
C ILE A 244 -20.32 -27.41 3.91
N ALA A 245 -21.03 -28.34 3.26
CA ALA A 245 -21.84 -29.33 3.96
C ALA A 245 -20.99 -30.31 4.79
N ARG A 246 -19.84 -30.74 4.25
CA ARG A 246 -18.86 -31.55 5.00
C ARG A 246 -18.26 -30.79 6.18
N PHE A 247 -18.00 -29.49 6.03
CA PHE A 247 -17.48 -28.66 7.10
C PHE A 247 -18.51 -28.44 8.22
N THR A 248 -19.72 -28.00 7.85
CA THR A 248 -20.77 -27.60 8.80
C THR A 248 -21.61 -28.76 9.35
N GLY A 249 -21.51 -29.96 8.75
CA GLY A 249 -22.35 -31.11 9.06
C GLY A 249 -23.83 -30.94 8.67
N ARG A 250 -24.16 -29.91 7.88
CA ARG A 250 -25.54 -29.53 7.51
C ARG A 250 -25.64 -29.36 6.00
N ARG A 251 -26.85 -29.47 5.45
CA ARG A 251 -27.06 -29.18 4.02
C ARG A 251 -26.77 -27.71 3.75
N ALA A 252 -25.84 -27.45 2.84
CA ALA A 252 -25.47 -26.10 2.43
C ALA A 252 -25.98 -25.83 1.01
N PRO A 253 -26.60 -24.66 0.74
CA PRO A 253 -26.84 -24.24 -0.63
C PRO A 253 -25.53 -23.75 -1.27
N THR A 254 -25.48 -23.72 -2.60
CA THR A 254 -24.33 -23.15 -3.31
C THR A 254 -24.30 -21.63 -3.14
N PRO A 255 -23.17 -21.02 -2.74
CA PRO A 255 -23.03 -19.56 -2.66
C PRO A 255 -23.23 -18.87 -4.01
N VAL A 256 -23.82 -17.68 -3.98
CA VAL A 256 -23.98 -16.79 -5.14
C VAL A 256 -22.76 -15.89 -5.25
N ARG A 257 -22.18 -15.75 -6.45
CA ARG A 257 -21.07 -14.82 -6.71
C ARG A 257 -21.35 -13.99 -7.96
N ALA A 258 -21.53 -12.70 -7.78
CA ALA A 258 -21.76 -11.75 -8.86
C ALA A 258 -20.52 -10.86 -9.08
N TYR A 259 -20.15 -10.63 -10.33
CA TYR A 259 -18.99 -9.81 -10.66
C TYR A 259 -19.19 -9.07 -11.98
N ALA A 260 -18.71 -7.83 -12.06
CA ALA A 260 -18.61 -7.08 -13.31
C ALA A 260 -17.17 -6.61 -13.56
N GLY A 261 -16.58 -7.02 -14.68
CA GLY A 261 -15.28 -6.55 -15.13
C GLY A 261 -15.35 -5.21 -15.85
N LEU A 262 -14.20 -4.68 -16.24
CA LEU A 262 -14.10 -3.40 -16.95
C LEU A 262 -14.87 -3.40 -18.27
N ASP A 263 -14.82 -4.51 -19.02
CA ASP A 263 -15.47 -4.65 -20.33
C ASP A 263 -17.00 -4.86 -20.24
N THR A 264 -17.58 -4.92 -19.03
CA THR A 264 -19.03 -5.07 -18.84
C THR A 264 -19.79 -3.78 -19.13
N ALA A 265 -19.20 -2.61 -18.84
CA ALA A 265 -19.78 -1.29 -19.08
C ALA A 265 -18.70 -0.19 -19.04
N ASP A 266 -18.93 0.90 -19.76
CA ASP A 266 -17.96 1.99 -19.93
C ASP A 266 -17.72 2.79 -18.64
N ASP A 267 -18.76 2.97 -17.82
CA ASP A 267 -18.72 3.73 -16.57
C ASP A 267 -18.99 2.86 -15.34
N THR A 268 -18.55 3.35 -14.17
CA THR A 268 -18.60 2.61 -12.90
C THR A 268 -20.02 2.38 -12.40
N GLU A 269 -20.91 3.37 -12.56
CA GLU A 269 -22.32 3.30 -12.13
C GLU A 269 -23.06 2.22 -12.93
N SER A 270 -22.96 2.25 -14.25
CA SER A 270 -23.51 1.23 -15.14
C SER A 270 -22.93 -0.14 -14.82
N ARG A 271 -21.63 -0.25 -14.53
CA ARG A 271 -20.98 -1.51 -14.15
C ARG A 271 -21.53 -2.06 -12.84
N ALA A 272 -21.70 -1.21 -11.83
CA ALA A 272 -22.32 -1.56 -10.56
C ALA A 272 -23.78 -2.04 -10.75
N ALA A 273 -24.58 -1.30 -11.52
CA ALA A 273 -25.95 -1.69 -11.85
C ALA A 273 -26.02 -3.05 -12.55
N ARG A 274 -25.10 -3.35 -13.48
CA ARG A 274 -25.01 -4.67 -14.14
C ARG A 274 -24.64 -5.78 -13.16
N ALA A 275 -23.69 -5.53 -12.26
CA ALA A 275 -23.32 -6.50 -11.22
C ALA A 275 -24.51 -6.82 -10.29
N VAL A 276 -25.25 -5.80 -9.87
CA VAL A 276 -26.43 -5.94 -8.99
C VAL A 276 -27.59 -6.63 -9.71
N ALA A 277 -27.83 -6.32 -10.99
CA ALA A 277 -28.83 -7.02 -11.77
C ALA A 277 -28.51 -8.52 -11.93
N ASP A 278 -27.24 -8.87 -12.14
CA ASP A 278 -26.82 -10.27 -12.22
C ASP A 278 -26.88 -10.99 -10.86
N LEU A 279 -26.57 -10.27 -9.76
CA LEU A 279 -26.75 -10.73 -8.38
C LEU A 279 -28.23 -11.03 -8.09
N GLU A 280 -29.14 -10.13 -8.46
CA GLU A 280 -30.58 -10.29 -8.27
C GLU A 280 -31.11 -11.50 -9.05
N ARG A 281 -30.73 -11.61 -10.32
CA ARG A 281 -31.03 -12.76 -11.18
C ARG A 281 -30.59 -14.08 -10.54
N ALA A 282 -29.38 -14.12 -9.99
CA ALA A 282 -28.84 -15.30 -9.31
C ALA A 282 -29.49 -15.58 -7.94
N GLY A 283 -30.43 -14.73 -7.49
CA GLY A 283 -31.13 -14.87 -6.23
C GLY A 283 -30.31 -14.40 -5.03
N GLY A 284 -29.36 -13.48 -5.23
CA GLY A 284 -28.49 -12.98 -4.16
C GLY A 284 -29.25 -12.33 -3.01
N PHE A 285 -30.28 -11.54 -3.31
CA PHE A 285 -31.15 -10.90 -2.30
C PHE A 285 -32.07 -11.87 -1.55
N ARG A 286 -32.14 -13.14 -1.96
CA ARG A 286 -32.91 -14.20 -1.27
C ARG A 286 -32.06 -14.99 -0.27
N ARG A 287 -30.77 -14.69 -0.17
CA ARG A 287 -29.86 -15.34 0.78
C ARG A 287 -29.98 -14.72 2.17
N ARG A 288 -29.48 -15.42 3.19
CA ARG A 288 -29.46 -14.87 4.56
C ARG A 288 -28.39 -13.79 4.76
N SER A 289 -27.29 -13.89 4.01
CA SER A 289 -26.14 -12.99 4.13
C SER A 289 -25.72 -12.47 2.75
N LEU A 290 -25.58 -11.16 2.60
CA LEU A 290 -25.12 -10.51 1.38
C LEU A 290 -23.84 -9.73 1.67
N LEU A 291 -22.77 -10.03 0.96
CA LEU A 291 -21.46 -9.41 1.10
C LEU A 291 -21.14 -8.52 -0.11
N VAL A 292 -20.93 -7.23 0.15
CA VAL A 292 -20.38 -6.29 -0.83
C VAL A 292 -18.87 -6.25 -0.64
N VAL A 293 -18.12 -6.68 -1.65
CA VAL A 293 -16.66 -6.69 -1.62
C VAL A 293 -16.13 -5.62 -2.56
N THR A 294 -15.46 -4.64 -2.00
CA THR A 294 -14.72 -3.67 -2.81
C THR A 294 -13.39 -4.29 -3.20
N THR A 295 -13.11 -4.32 -4.50
CA THR A 295 -11.92 -4.99 -5.04
C THR A 295 -10.66 -4.16 -4.88
N THR A 296 -9.52 -4.79 -5.10
CA THR A 296 -8.21 -4.19 -4.96
C THR A 296 -7.55 -4.04 -6.33
N GLY A 297 -7.28 -2.79 -6.74
CA GLY A 297 -6.58 -2.43 -7.97
C GLY A 297 -7.23 -3.04 -9.22
N SER A 298 -6.63 -4.12 -9.73
CA SER A 298 -7.02 -4.79 -10.97
C SER A 298 -8.32 -5.59 -10.86
N GLY A 299 -9.11 -5.39 -9.80
CA GLY A 299 -10.32 -6.15 -9.53
C GLY A 299 -10.11 -7.39 -8.66
N TRP A 300 -8.95 -7.51 -8.01
CA TRP A 300 -8.61 -8.67 -7.18
C TRP A 300 -9.39 -8.68 -5.87
N VAL A 301 -9.74 -9.88 -5.40
CA VAL A 301 -10.37 -10.16 -4.12
C VAL A 301 -9.62 -11.34 -3.52
N ASP A 302 -9.19 -11.24 -2.26
CA ASP A 302 -8.57 -12.38 -1.58
C ASP A 302 -9.62 -13.50 -1.43
N PRO A 303 -9.38 -14.70 -1.99
CA PRO A 303 -10.27 -15.84 -1.82
C PRO A 303 -10.53 -16.17 -0.34
N ALA A 304 -9.54 -16.04 0.54
CA ALA A 304 -9.68 -16.34 1.96
C ALA A 304 -10.73 -15.45 2.64
N ALA A 305 -10.87 -14.19 2.22
CA ALA A 305 -11.88 -13.27 2.75
C ALA A 305 -13.30 -13.74 2.45
N VAL A 306 -13.55 -14.17 1.20
CA VAL A 306 -14.91 -14.58 0.76
C VAL A 306 -15.21 -16.01 1.15
N ASP A 307 -14.23 -16.90 1.05
CA ASP A 307 -14.40 -18.32 1.39
C ASP A 307 -14.68 -18.51 2.87
N SER A 308 -13.96 -17.79 3.74
CA SER A 308 -14.24 -17.77 5.19
C SER A 308 -15.67 -17.34 5.48
N PHE A 309 -16.15 -16.29 4.82
CA PHE A 309 -17.53 -15.83 4.94
C PHE A 309 -18.54 -16.90 4.48
N GLU A 310 -18.29 -17.55 3.35
CA GLU A 310 -19.15 -18.61 2.81
C GLU A 310 -19.21 -19.85 3.73
N TYR A 311 -18.08 -20.26 4.31
CA TYR A 311 -18.05 -21.35 5.29
C TYR A 311 -18.79 -20.99 6.59
N LEU A 312 -18.53 -19.80 7.15
CA LEU A 312 -19.12 -19.36 8.42
C LEU A 312 -20.61 -19.04 8.32
N THR A 313 -21.10 -18.70 7.13
CA THR A 313 -22.54 -18.51 6.84
C THR A 313 -23.23 -19.81 6.40
N GLY A 314 -22.51 -20.93 6.29
CA GLY A 314 -23.05 -22.21 5.86
C GLY A 314 -23.52 -22.23 4.40
N GLY A 315 -22.94 -21.38 3.56
CA GLY A 315 -23.22 -21.27 2.12
C GLY A 315 -24.51 -20.52 1.77
N ASP A 316 -25.30 -20.11 2.77
CA ASP A 316 -26.47 -19.24 2.56
C ASP A 316 -26.05 -17.76 2.44
N SER A 317 -25.22 -17.54 1.42
CA SER A 317 -24.54 -16.29 1.16
C SER A 317 -24.57 -15.90 -0.30
N ALA A 318 -24.50 -14.59 -0.53
CA ALA A 318 -24.23 -14.00 -1.82
C ALA A 318 -23.09 -12.99 -1.67
N SER A 319 -22.19 -12.91 -2.66
CA SER A 319 -21.15 -11.90 -2.73
C SER A 319 -21.19 -11.16 -4.07
N VAL A 320 -20.89 -9.87 -4.04
CA VAL A 320 -20.82 -9.03 -5.24
C VAL A 320 -19.58 -8.15 -5.20
N ALA A 321 -18.91 -8.02 -6.34
CA ALA A 321 -17.70 -7.22 -6.52
C ALA A 321 -17.63 -6.66 -7.95
N LEU A 322 -16.79 -5.65 -8.19
CA LEU A 322 -16.54 -5.13 -9.54
C LEU A 322 -15.08 -4.73 -9.76
N GLN A 323 -14.65 -4.70 -11.01
CA GLN A 323 -13.32 -4.22 -11.44
C GLN A 323 -13.37 -2.72 -11.77
N TYR A 324 -12.34 -1.96 -11.39
CA TYR A 324 -12.25 -0.52 -11.68
C TYR A 324 -10.93 -0.06 -12.30
N SER A 325 -9.88 -0.90 -12.32
CA SER A 325 -8.61 -0.60 -12.97
C SER A 325 -7.98 -1.87 -13.57
N TYR A 326 -7.00 -1.70 -14.45
CA TYR A 326 -6.11 -2.77 -14.89
C TYR A 326 -4.83 -2.83 -14.03
N LEU A 327 -4.52 -1.77 -13.27
CA LEU A 327 -3.27 -1.68 -12.50
C LEU A 327 -3.31 -2.56 -11.24
N PRO A 328 -2.24 -3.30 -10.95
CA PRO A 328 -2.03 -3.93 -9.64
C PRO A 328 -2.19 -2.93 -8.47
N SER A 329 -2.52 -3.46 -7.30
CA SER A 329 -2.91 -2.69 -6.11
C SER A 329 -1.89 -1.66 -5.65
N TRP A 330 -0.61 -2.02 -5.53
CA TRP A 330 0.45 -1.09 -5.11
C TRP A 330 0.68 0.07 -6.08
N MET A 331 0.39 -0.12 -7.38
CA MET A 331 0.43 0.97 -8.36
C MET A 331 -0.83 1.81 -8.27
N SER A 332 -2.01 1.18 -8.20
CA SER A 332 -3.28 1.87 -8.01
C SER A 332 -3.30 2.75 -6.75
N TYR A 333 -2.54 2.35 -5.73
CA TYR A 333 -2.38 3.07 -4.46
C TYR A 333 -1.79 4.46 -4.67
N LEU A 334 -0.91 4.60 -5.66
CA LEU A 334 -0.22 5.83 -6.00
C LEU A 334 -1.01 6.71 -6.98
N VAL A 335 -1.86 6.14 -7.84
CA VAL A 335 -2.42 6.87 -9.01
C VAL A 335 -3.93 6.76 -9.25
N ASP A 336 -4.64 5.80 -8.65
CA ASP A 336 -6.06 5.50 -8.99
C ASP A 336 -7.02 5.62 -7.79
N GLN A 337 -6.67 6.44 -6.78
CA GLN A 337 -7.50 6.63 -5.57
C GLN A 337 -8.93 7.10 -5.91
N SER A 338 -9.11 7.99 -6.89
CA SER A 338 -10.45 8.46 -7.30
C SER A 338 -11.33 7.33 -7.83
N LYS A 339 -10.77 6.40 -8.63
CA LYS A 339 -11.51 5.27 -9.19
C LYS A 339 -11.92 4.26 -8.12
N ALA A 340 -11.02 3.98 -7.16
CA ALA A 340 -11.34 3.09 -6.04
C ALA A 340 -12.50 3.63 -5.19
N ARG A 341 -12.52 4.95 -4.94
CA ARG A 341 -13.61 5.65 -4.25
C ARG A 341 -14.93 5.52 -5.00
N GLU A 342 -14.93 5.81 -6.30
CA GLU A 342 -16.13 5.71 -7.14
C GLU A 342 -16.66 4.27 -7.15
N ALA A 343 -15.78 3.29 -7.38
CA ALA A 343 -16.13 1.88 -7.41
C ALA A 343 -16.80 1.37 -6.13
N GLY A 344 -16.24 1.69 -4.96
CA GLY A 344 -16.79 1.28 -3.67
C GLY A 344 -18.15 1.92 -3.39
N ARG A 345 -18.28 3.23 -3.65
CA ARG A 345 -19.52 3.97 -3.45
C ARG A 345 -20.63 3.49 -4.40
N GLU A 346 -20.38 3.47 -5.71
CA GLU A 346 -21.40 3.10 -6.69
C GLU A 346 -21.86 1.64 -6.51
N LEU A 347 -20.96 0.72 -6.16
CA LEU A 347 -21.35 -0.66 -5.90
C LEU A 347 -22.21 -0.79 -4.64
N PHE A 348 -21.80 -0.16 -3.53
CA PHE A 348 -22.55 -0.23 -2.29
C PHE A 348 -23.92 0.42 -2.44
N ASP A 349 -24.00 1.61 -3.04
CA ASP A 349 -25.25 2.33 -3.23
C ASP A 349 -26.20 1.57 -4.16
N ALA A 350 -25.70 0.99 -5.27
CA ALA A 350 -26.53 0.15 -6.15
C ALA A 350 -27.12 -1.08 -5.42
N VAL A 351 -26.34 -1.73 -4.54
CA VAL A 351 -26.83 -2.83 -3.71
C VAL A 351 -27.84 -2.34 -2.68
N TYR A 352 -27.51 -1.26 -1.98
CA TYR A 352 -28.34 -0.68 -0.92
C TYR A 352 -29.68 -0.19 -1.46
N ASP A 353 -29.72 0.33 -2.68
CA ASP A 353 -30.93 0.79 -3.36
C ASP A 353 -31.94 -0.33 -3.62
N VAL A 354 -31.48 -1.54 -3.92
CA VAL A 354 -32.36 -2.71 -4.05
C VAL A 354 -32.70 -3.25 -2.66
N TRP A 355 -31.70 -3.40 -1.81
CA TRP A 355 -31.83 -3.94 -0.45
C TRP A 355 -32.85 -3.14 0.39
N SER A 356 -32.79 -1.81 0.33
CA SER A 356 -33.65 -0.91 1.12
C SER A 356 -35.13 -0.96 0.72
N LYS A 357 -35.45 -1.48 -0.46
CA LYS A 357 -36.83 -1.64 -0.98
C LYS A 357 -37.46 -2.98 -0.59
N LEU A 358 -36.69 -3.94 -0.09
CA LEU A 358 -37.20 -5.24 0.37
C LEU A 358 -37.99 -5.09 1.69
N PRO A 359 -38.91 -5.99 2.05
CA PRO A 359 -39.50 -6.02 3.39
C PRO A 359 -38.44 -6.24 4.47
N ALA A 360 -38.54 -5.56 5.62
CA ALA A 360 -37.50 -5.59 6.67
C ALA A 360 -37.14 -7.01 7.15
N ASP A 361 -38.14 -7.89 7.26
CA ASP A 361 -37.96 -9.27 7.72
C ASP A 361 -37.40 -10.21 6.64
N ASP A 362 -37.43 -9.79 5.37
CA ASP A 362 -37.00 -10.59 4.22
C ASP A 362 -35.61 -10.18 3.70
N ARG A 363 -35.02 -9.09 4.22
CA ARG A 363 -33.74 -8.59 3.70
C ARG A 363 -32.58 -9.49 4.17
N PRO A 364 -31.58 -9.76 3.31
CA PRO A 364 -30.34 -10.38 3.75
C PRO A 364 -29.63 -9.46 4.76
N ARG A 365 -28.87 -10.03 5.69
CA ARG A 365 -27.91 -9.23 6.47
C ARG A 365 -26.82 -8.73 5.54
N LEU A 366 -26.67 -7.40 5.44
CA LEU A 366 -25.75 -6.74 4.52
C LEU A 366 -24.38 -6.52 5.16
N TYR A 367 -23.34 -7.08 4.58
CA TYR A 367 -21.96 -6.99 5.06
C TYR A 367 -21.08 -6.30 4.03
N VAL A 368 -20.00 -5.68 4.49
CA VAL A 368 -19.00 -5.04 3.63
C VAL A 368 -17.62 -5.60 3.94
N ALA A 369 -16.81 -5.81 2.91
CA ALA A 369 -15.41 -6.13 3.08
C ALA A 369 -14.51 -5.51 2.02
N GLY A 370 -13.23 -5.40 2.35
CA GLY A 370 -12.20 -4.92 1.44
C GLY A 370 -10.81 -5.00 2.06
N GLU A 371 -9.82 -5.28 1.23
CA GLU A 371 -8.41 -5.34 1.61
C GLU A 371 -7.67 -4.18 0.97
N SER A 372 -6.72 -3.53 1.63
CA SER A 372 -5.88 -2.51 0.98
C SER A 372 -6.73 -1.37 0.39
N LEU A 373 -6.55 -1.03 -0.89
CA LEU A 373 -7.44 -0.15 -1.64
C LEU A 373 -8.92 -0.56 -1.66
N GLY A 374 -9.23 -1.85 -1.53
CA GLY A 374 -10.59 -2.31 -1.34
C GLY A 374 -11.20 -1.76 -0.05
N SER A 375 -10.44 -1.71 1.06
CA SER A 375 -10.92 -1.07 2.28
C SER A 375 -11.15 0.43 2.08
N PHE A 376 -10.27 1.10 1.32
CA PHE A 376 -10.41 2.52 0.99
C PHE A 376 -11.71 2.80 0.24
N GLY A 377 -11.97 2.08 -0.85
CA GLY A 377 -13.22 2.23 -1.61
C GLY A 377 -14.44 1.85 -0.77
N GLY A 378 -14.34 0.76 0.02
CA GLY A 378 -15.42 0.32 0.91
C GLY A 378 -15.79 1.35 1.98
N GLU A 379 -14.82 2.03 2.59
CA GLU A 379 -15.06 3.12 3.54
C GLU A 379 -15.79 4.30 2.91
N THR A 380 -15.53 4.60 1.63
CA THR A 380 -16.06 5.81 0.99
C THR A 380 -17.57 5.79 0.75
N ALA A 381 -18.19 4.61 0.86
CA ALA A 381 -19.65 4.48 0.88
C ALA A 381 -20.30 5.00 2.18
N PHE A 382 -19.48 5.34 3.20
CA PHE A 382 -19.92 5.72 4.53
C PHE A 382 -19.33 7.05 4.99
N SER A 383 -20.09 7.77 5.80
CA SER A 383 -19.68 9.05 6.39
C SER A 383 -19.00 8.93 7.76
N GLY A 384 -19.15 7.78 8.44
CA GLY A 384 -18.56 7.50 9.75
C GLY A 384 -19.18 6.32 10.49
N GLU A 385 -18.85 6.20 11.77
CA GLU A 385 -19.28 5.11 12.67
C GLU A 385 -20.80 4.87 12.64
N TYR A 386 -21.62 5.93 12.75
CA TYR A 386 -23.08 5.79 12.77
C TYR A 386 -23.65 5.27 11.46
N ASP A 387 -23.06 5.67 10.34
CA ASP A 387 -23.50 5.27 9.01
C ASP A 387 -23.21 3.78 8.75
N LEU A 388 -21.98 3.36 9.08
CA LEU A 388 -21.59 1.93 9.10
C LEU A 388 -22.55 1.11 9.97
N ARG A 389 -22.86 1.60 11.18
CA ARG A 389 -23.78 0.93 12.11
C ARG A 389 -25.20 0.79 11.57
N ASN A 390 -25.71 1.80 10.86
CA ASN A 390 -27.10 1.85 10.42
C ASN A 390 -27.34 1.16 9.06
N ARG A 391 -26.32 1.10 8.19
CA ARG A 391 -26.44 0.55 6.83
C ARG A 391 -25.80 -0.82 6.66
N THR A 392 -25.14 -1.36 7.67
CA THR A 392 -24.52 -2.70 7.62
C THR A 392 -24.86 -3.54 8.85
N ALA A 393 -24.87 -4.86 8.67
CA ALA A 393 -24.90 -5.84 9.75
C ALA A 393 -23.50 -6.13 10.30
N GLY A 394 -22.46 -5.86 9.52
CA GLY A 394 -21.06 -5.97 9.93
C GLY A 394 -20.11 -5.62 8.79
N THR A 395 -18.87 -5.28 9.14
CA THR A 395 -17.84 -4.88 8.18
C THR A 395 -16.50 -5.49 8.58
N LEU A 396 -15.73 -5.96 7.59
CA LEU A 396 -14.37 -6.46 7.79
C LEU A 396 -13.42 -5.83 6.78
N PHE A 397 -12.51 -4.98 7.26
CA PHE A 397 -11.47 -4.36 6.45
C PHE A 397 -10.09 -4.88 6.87
N ALA A 398 -9.21 -5.12 5.91
CA ALA A 398 -7.86 -5.62 6.18
C ALA A 398 -6.79 -4.73 5.53
N GLY A 399 -5.72 -4.46 6.26
CA GLY A 399 -4.60 -3.63 5.80
C GLY A 399 -5.01 -2.28 5.21
N PRO A 400 -5.85 -1.46 5.87
CA PRO A 400 -6.26 -0.16 5.36
C PRO A 400 -5.07 0.76 5.13
N PRO A 401 -4.93 1.35 3.93
CA PRO A 401 -3.98 2.42 3.66
C PRO A 401 -4.01 3.54 4.69
N ASN A 402 -2.85 4.11 5.03
CA ASN A 402 -2.78 5.27 5.93
C ASN A 402 -3.62 6.49 5.47
N PHE A 403 -3.98 6.60 4.19
CA PHE A 403 -4.81 7.69 3.68
C PHE A 403 -6.32 7.42 3.75
N ASN A 404 -6.74 6.25 4.24
CA ASN A 404 -8.15 5.94 4.48
C ASN A 404 -8.75 6.93 5.47
N THR A 405 -9.81 7.62 5.05
CA THR A 405 -10.36 8.74 5.83
C THR A 405 -11.07 8.27 7.10
N LEU A 406 -11.82 7.15 7.07
CA LEU A 406 -12.49 6.65 8.26
C LEU A 406 -11.49 5.94 9.17
N PHE A 407 -10.61 5.10 8.60
CA PHE A 407 -9.51 4.49 9.34
C PHE A 407 -8.71 5.53 10.13
N ARG A 408 -8.18 6.57 9.48
CA ARG A 408 -7.44 7.64 10.16
C ARG A 408 -8.27 8.34 11.21
N ARG A 409 -9.53 8.68 10.92
CA ARG A 409 -10.40 9.30 11.94
C ARG A 409 -10.52 8.42 13.18
N PHE A 410 -10.73 7.11 13.02
CA PHE A 410 -10.88 6.19 14.16
C PHE A 410 -9.56 5.99 14.93
N THR A 411 -8.42 5.98 14.25
CA THR A 411 -7.10 5.83 14.87
C THR A 411 -6.57 7.14 15.49
N ASP A 412 -6.84 8.29 14.88
CA ASP A 412 -6.47 9.62 15.37
C ASP A 412 -7.31 10.04 16.57
N ASP A 413 -8.61 9.70 16.56
CA ASP A 413 -9.55 9.95 17.66
C ASP A 413 -9.66 8.74 18.62
N ARG A 414 -8.61 7.90 18.69
CA ARG A 414 -8.56 6.73 19.60
C ARG A 414 -8.59 7.16 21.07
N ASP A 415 -9.06 6.27 21.93
CA ASP A 415 -9.14 6.47 23.38
C ASP A 415 -7.73 6.63 23.97
N ALA A 416 -7.63 7.53 24.94
CA ALA A 416 -6.35 7.88 25.55
C ALA A 416 -5.66 6.66 26.16
N GLY A 417 -4.39 6.45 25.81
CA GLY A 417 -3.58 5.33 26.28
C GLY A 417 -3.66 4.07 25.42
N SER A 418 -4.53 4.02 24.40
CA SER A 418 -4.46 2.97 23.37
C SER A 418 -3.35 3.27 22.34
N PRO A 419 -2.51 2.29 21.97
CA PRO A 419 -1.45 2.51 20.99
C PRO A 419 -2.01 2.59 19.57
N GLU A 420 -1.34 3.30 18.67
CA GLU A 420 -1.68 3.43 17.24
C GLU A 420 -1.66 2.08 16.51
N VAL A 421 -0.81 1.14 16.94
CA VAL A 421 -0.76 -0.23 16.39
C VAL A 421 -1.95 -1.10 16.82
N GLN A 422 -2.64 -0.73 17.91
CA GLN A 422 -3.80 -1.45 18.44
C GLN A 422 -4.80 -0.46 19.05
N PRO A 423 -5.44 0.39 18.21
CA PRO A 423 -6.22 1.52 18.70
C PRO A 423 -7.56 1.03 19.27
N VAL A 424 -8.05 1.73 20.29
CA VAL A 424 -9.41 1.53 20.83
C VAL A 424 -10.21 2.78 20.53
N TYR A 425 -11.33 2.66 19.82
CA TYR A 425 -12.17 3.81 19.47
C TYR A 425 -13.51 3.75 20.21
N LYS A 426 -13.75 4.70 21.11
CA LYS A 426 -15.00 4.82 21.90
C LYS A 426 -15.37 3.49 22.58
N ASP A 427 -14.45 2.97 23.38
CA ASP A 427 -14.56 1.71 24.11
C ASP A 427 -14.78 0.48 23.21
N GLY A 428 -14.46 0.59 21.92
CA GLY A 428 -14.68 -0.47 20.94
C GLY A 428 -16.16 -0.83 20.74
N ARG A 429 -17.08 0.11 20.97
CA ARG A 429 -18.54 -0.14 20.96
C ARG A 429 -19.11 -0.54 19.59
N THR A 430 -18.41 -0.20 18.50
CA THR A 430 -18.85 -0.49 17.13
C THR A 430 -17.65 -0.81 16.24
N VAL A 431 -16.62 0.04 16.28
CA VAL A 431 -15.37 -0.16 15.53
C VAL A 431 -14.32 -0.76 16.46
N ARG A 432 -13.69 -1.85 16.03
CA ARG A 432 -12.56 -2.47 16.71
C ARG A 432 -11.44 -2.78 15.72
N PHE A 433 -10.26 -2.99 16.27
CA PHE A 433 -9.03 -3.27 15.56
C PHE A 433 -8.44 -4.56 16.13
N ALA A 434 -7.79 -5.37 15.31
CA ALA A 434 -7.08 -6.55 15.78
C ALA A 434 -5.85 -6.80 14.90
N ASP A 435 -4.71 -7.04 15.56
CA ASP A 435 -3.51 -7.59 14.92
C ASP A 435 -3.59 -9.11 14.78
N ASP A 436 -4.06 -9.79 15.82
CA ASP A 436 -4.40 -11.21 15.85
C ASP A 436 -5.81 -11.41 16.40
N ALA A 437 -6.77 -11.46 15.48
CA ALA A 437 -8.18 -11.70 15.81
C ALA A 437 -8.45 -13.10 16.40
N ALA A 438 -7.50 -14.04 16.31
CA ALA A 438 -7.60 -15.35 16.96
C ALA A 438 -7.29 -15.26 18.45
N ALA A 439 -6.38 -14.35 18.84
CA ALA A 439 -6.03 -14.12 20.23
C ALA A 439 -7.11 -13.28 20.94
N ASP A 440 -7.44 -12.12 20.39
CA ASP A 440 -8.45 -11.22 20.95
C ASP A 440 -8.93 -10.17 19.92
N VAL A 441 -10.07 -9.53 20.21
CA VAL A 441 -10.52 -8.31 19.52
C VAL A 441 -10.74 -7.20 20.55
N PRO A 442 -9.68 -6.46 20.91
CA PRO A 442 -9.71 -5.48 21.98
C PRO A 442 -10.80 -4.40 21.79
N PRO A 443 -11.41 -3.91 22.88
CA PRO A 443 -11.20 -4.34 24.27
C PRO A 443 -11.96 -5.64 24.62
N PRO A 444 -11.31 -6.65 25.23
CA PRO A 444 -11.90 -7.99 25.45
C PRO A 444 -13.13 -7.98 26.37
N ASP A 445 -13.08 -7.17 27.42
CA ASP A 445 -14.08 -7.17 28.49
C ASP A 445 -15.32 -6.31 28.15
N ALA A 446 -15.28 -5.57 27.05
CA ALA A 446 -16.40 -4.74 26.62
C ALA A 446 -17.36 -5.53 25.72
N PRO A 447 -18.68 -5.45 25.95
CA PRO A 447 -19.65 -6.05 25.04
C PRO A 447 -19.59 -5.39 23.65
N TRP A 448 -19.72 -6.21 22.60
CA TRP A 448 -19.74 -5.75 21.20
C TRP A 448 -21.08 -6.12 20.54
N GLU A 449 -22.10 -5.34 20.89
CA GLU A 449 -23.50 -5.58 20.51
C GLU A 449 -23.90 -4.80 19.25
N GLY A 450 -24.81 -5.39 18.47
CA GLY A 450 -25.26 -4.82 17.20
C GLY A 450 -24.25 -5.00 16.08
N THR A 451 -24.10 -3.97 15.25
CA THR A 451 -23.19 -3.97 14.08
C THR A 451 -21.74 -3.91 14.51
N ARG A 452 -20.92 -4.81 13.94
CA ARG A 452 -19.50 -4.97 14.26
C ARG A 452 -18.66 -4.55 13.06
N VAL A 453 -17.81 -3.56 13.23
CA VAL A 453 -16.85 -3.09 12.23
C VAL A 453 -15.45 -3.47 12.70
N LEU A 454 -14.81 -4.40 12.01
CA LEU A 454 -13.47 -4.87 12.35
C LEU A 454 -12.47 -4.41 11.30
N TYR A 455 -11.34 -3.89 11.79
CA TYR A 455 -10.13 -3.66 11.01
C TYR A 455 -9.06 -4.66 11.43
N LEU A 456 -8.52 -5.41 10.47
CA LEU A 456 -7.35 -6.26 10.64
C LEU A 456 -6.09 -5.48 10.25
N LEU A 457 -5.10 -5.45 11.13
CA LEU A 457 -3.88 -4.64 10.99
C LEU A 457 -2.66 -5.40 11.48
N HIS A 458 -1.70 -5.74 10.63
CA HIS A 458 -0.40 -6.19 11.14
C HIS A 458 0.51 -4.98 11.38
N ALA A 459 1.23 -4.97 12.51
CA ALA A 459 2.17 -3.89 12.80
C ALA A 459 3.33 -3.86 11.79
N SER A 460 3.69 -4.99 11.16
CA SER A 460 4.66 -5.04 10.08
C SER A 460 4.14 -4.61 8.69
N ASP A 461 2.85 -4.26 8.54
CA ASP A 461 2.28 -3.91 7.23
C ASP A 461 2.67 -2.49 6.76
N PRO A 462 3.56 -2.34 5.75
CA PRO A 462 3.96 -1.02 5.29
C PRO A 462 2.82 -0.24 4.63
N ILE A 463 1.74 -0.90 4.15
CA ILE A 463 0.61 -0.21 3.51
C ILE A 463 -0.19 0.59 4.53
N VAL A 464 -0.32 0.06 5.76
CA VAL A 464 -1.02 0.70 6.88
C VAL A 464 -0.29 1.95 7.37
N TRP A 465 1.04 1.90 7.38
CA TRP A 465 1.88 2.94 8.01
C TRP A 465 2.46 3.96 7.03
N TRP A 466 2.57 3.62 5.74
CA TRP A 466 3.18 4.52 4.78
C TRP A 466 2.36 5.80 4.59
N GLY A 467 3.02 6.95 4.72
CA GLY A 467 2.45 8.24 4.35
C GLY A 467 3.53 9.32 4.20
N PRO A 468 3.27 10.41 3.45
CA PRO A 468 4.22 11.50 3.26
C PRO A 468 4.66 12.18 4.57
N HIS A 469 3.82 12.12 5.62
CA HIS A 469 4.11 12.67 6.94
C HIS A 469 5.40 12.07 7.55
N LEU A 470 5.72 10.81 7.25
CA LEU A 470 6.95 10.13 7.70
C LEU A 470 8.25 10.87 7.29
N MET A 471 8.19 11.78 6.31
CA MET A 471 9.36 12.57 5.92
C MET A 471 9.77 13.57 7.01
N LEU A 472 8.80 14.13 7.74
CA LEU A 472 9.01 15.29 8.62
C LEU A 472 8.55 15.06 10.06
N ASP A 473 7.60 14.14 10.27
CA ASP A 473 6.99 13.89 11.56
C ASP A 473 7.20 12.43 11.99
N GLN A 474 7.52 12.23 13.27
CA GLN A 474 7.54 10.91 13.88
C GLN A 474 6.09 10.49 14.19
N PRO A 475 5.61 9.37 13.67
CA PRO A 475 4.27 8.85 13.98
C PRO A 475 4.26 8.16 15.36
N ASP A 476 3.07 8.03 15.94
CA ASP A 476 2.89 7.43 17.27
C ASP A 476 3.28 5.95 17.25
N TRP A 477 2.97 5.20 16.19
CA TRP A 477 3.32 3.77 16.06
C TRP A 477 4.83 3.48 16.10
N ILE A 478 5.70 4.47 15.83
CA ILE A 478 7.15 4.35 16.05
C ILE A 478 7.56 4.83 17.46
N GLY A 479 6.83 5.80 18.02
CA GLY A 479 7.10 6.35 19.36
C GLY A 479 6.60 5.49 20.51
N GLU A 480 5.62 4.62 20.25
CA GLU A 480 4.99 3.70 21.19
C GLU A 480 5.66 2.32 21.17
N ALA A 481 5.15 1.38 21.97
CA ALA A 481 5.62 0.00 21.92
C ALA A 481 5.32 -0.61 20.54
N PRO A 482 6.30 -1.26 19.88
CA PRO A 482 6.05 -1.92 18.59
C PRO A 482 5.08 -3.09 18.77
N GLY A 483 4.36 -3.43 17.71
CA GLY A 483 3.63 -4.71 17.66
C GLY A 483 4.60 -5.91 17.59
N ASP A 484 4.06 -7.11 17.81
CA ASP A 484 4.84 -8.33 18.01
C ASP A 484 5.69 -8.74 16.79
N ASP A 485 5.35 -8.26 15.61
CA ASP A 485 6.05 -8.52 14.35
C ASP A 485 6.93 -7.36 13.86
N VAL A 486 7.22 -6.37 14.72
CA VAL A 486 8.13 -5.25 14.45
C VAL A 486 9.30 -5.24 15.42
N LEU A 487 10.52 -4.99 14.92
CA LEU A 487 11.69 -4.91 15.80
C LEU A 487 11.63 -3.69 16.74
N PRO A 488 11.87 -3.87 18.06
CA PRO A 488 11.97 -2.75 19.02
C PRO A 488 13.14 -1.80 18.79
N SER A 489 14.03 -2.13 17.85
CA SER A 489 15.17 -1.28 17.47
C SER A 489 14.86 -0.36 16.30
N MET A 490 13.64 -0.39 15.75
CA MET A 490 13.17 0.60 14.77
C MET A 490 13.01 1.96 15.45
N PHE A 491 13.51 3.00 14.79
CA PHE A 491 13.35 4.37 15.24
C PHE A 491 13.18 5.29 14.04
N TRP A 492 12.49 6.42 14.26
CA TRP A 492 12.22 7.36 13.20
C TRP A 492 13.46 8.22 12.88
N VAL A 493 13.73 8.37 11.59
CA VAL A 493 14.80 9.21 11.06
C VAL A 493 14.21 10.08 9.94
N PRO A 494 14.26 11.43 10.06
CA PRO A 494 13.70 12.34 9.07
C PRO A 494 14.18 12.01 7.65
N PHE A 495 13.26 12.03 6.70
CA PHE A 495 13.42 11.60 5.30
C PHE A 495 13.80 10.13 5.09
N VAL A 496 14.60 9.51 5.96
CA VAL A 496 15.10 8.13 5.81
C VAL A 496 13.96 7.14 6.02
N THR A 497 13.18 7.26 7.09
CA THR A 497 12.10 6.32 7.41
C THR A 497 11.04 6.27 6.31
N PHE A 498 10.67 7.42 5.73
CA PHE A 498 9.77 7.46 4.56
C PHE A 498 10.29 6.57 3.42
N TRP A 499 11.57 6.70 3.04
CA TRP A 499 12.15 5.89 1.96
C TRP A 499 12.35 4.42 2.33
N GLN A 500 12.53 4.12 3.61
CA GLN A 500 12.59 2.74 4.11
C GLN A 500 11.23 2.06 3.98
N VAL A 501 10.17 2.64 4.55
CA VAL A 501 8.81 2.10 4.45
C VAL A 501 8.34 2.06 2.98
N THR A 502 8.71 3.04 2.15
CA THR A 502 8.42 3.03 0.70
C THR A 502 8.97 1.78 0.02
N ALA A 503 10.13 1.29 0.44
CA ALA A 503 10.74 0.12 -0.16
C ALA A 503 10.22 -1.20 0.40
N ASP A 504 9.51 -1.16 1.51
CA ASP A 504 8.83 -2.33 2.05
C ASP A 504 7.52 -2.59 1.28
N LEU A 505 6.88 -1.56 0.69
CA LEU A 505 5.62 -1.68 -0.07
C LEU A 505 5.62 -2.78 -1.16
N PRO A 506 6.64 -2.91 -2.06
CA PRO A 506 6.61 -3.93 -3.11
C PRO A 506 6.69 -5.38 -2.59
N PHE A 507 7.12 -5.56 -1.35
CA PHE A 507 7.28 -6.85 -0.69
C PHE A 507 6.31 -7.04 0.49
N ALA A 508 5.29 -6.18 0.59
CA ALA A 508 4.30 -6.25 1.66
C ALA A 508 3.65 -7.65 1.75
N THR A 509 3.48 -8.33 0.61
CA THR A 509 2.93 -9.70 0.54
C THR A 509 4.01 -10.79 0.45
N GLY A 510 5.30 -10.45 0.53
CA GLY A 510 6.45 -11.34 0.37
C GLY A 510 6.88 -12.06 1.65
N VAL A 511 5.96 -12.18 2.62
CA VAL A 511 6.16 -12.76 3.94
C VAL A 511 5.17 -13.90 4.20
N PRO A 512 5.37 -14.73 5.24
CA PRO A 512 4.35 -15.68 5.69
C PRO A 512 3.03 -15.00 6.06
N ASP A 513 1.97 -15.79 6.14
CA ASP A 513 0.65 -15.31 6.57
C ASP A 513 0.69 -14.86 8.04
N GLY A 514 -0.07 -13.83 8.41
CA GLY A 514 -0.03 -13.20 9.73
C GLY A 514 1.01 -12.09 9.87
N HIS A 515 1.72 -11.76 8.77
CA HIS A 515 2.68 -10.68 8.70
C HIS A 515 2.47 -9.84 7.45
N GLY A 516 2.98 -8.61 7.49
CA GLY A 516 2.90 -7.66 6.39
C GLY A 516 1.46 -7.53 5.89
N HIS A 517 1.29 -7.59 4.57
CA HIS A 517 0.00 -7.47 3.92
C HIS A 517 -0.63 -8.83 3.57
N ARG A 518 -0.54 -9.83 4.48
CA ARG A 518 -1.14 -11.16 4.29
C ARG A 518 -2.05 -11.56 5.46
N TYR A 519 -3.35 -11.49 5.21
CA TYR A 519 -4.40 -11.60 6.23
C TYR A 519 -5.23 -12.91 6.12
N ARG A 520 -4.74 -13.97 5.48
CA ARG A 520 -5.58 -15.10 5.05
C ARG A 520 -6.25 -15.81 6.21
N ALA A 521 -5.47 -16.27 7.19
CA ALA A 521 -6.00 -16.88 8.40
C ALA A 521 -6.81 -15.87 9.22
N ALA A 522 -6.34 -14.62 9.30
CA ALA A 522 -7.02 -13.55 10.04
C ALA A 522 -8.44 -13.26 9.53
N TYR A 523 -8.75 -13.54 8.25
CA TYR A 523 -10.13 -13.45 7.75
C TYR A 523 -11.08 -14.45 8.41
N VAL A 524 -10.61 -15.64 8.79
CA VAL A 524 -11.43 -16.64 9.49
C VAL A 524 -11.88 -16.09 10.83
N ASP A 525 -10.92 -15.63 11.62
CA ASP A 525 -11.14 -15.15 12.98
C ASP A 525 -11.87 -13.81 12.97
N GLY A 526 -11.52 -12.92 12.05
CA GLY A 526 -12.20 -11.65 11.84
C GLY A 526 -13.67 -11.81 11.46
N TRP A 527 -13.99 -12.71 10.52
CA TRP A 527 -15.39 -13.00 10.21
C TRP A 527 -16.11 -13.71 11.33
N ASN A 528 -15.45 -14.60 12.07
CA ASN A 528 -16.05 -15.23 13.24
C ASN A 528 -16.44 -14.19 14.30
N ALA A 529 -15.56 -13.22 14.57
CA ALA A 529 -15.82 -12.11 15.48
C ALA A 529 -16.98 -11.22 15.03
N VAL A 530 -17.07 -10.90 13.74
CA VAL A 530 -18.12 -10.04 13.16
C VAL A 530 -19.46 -10.78 13.08
N LEU A 531 -19.48 -11.98 12.51
CA LEU A 531 -20.71 -12.76 12.26
C LEU A 531 -21.29 -13.41 13.51
N ARG A 532 -20.43 -13.80 14.46
CA ARG A 532 -20.76 -14.64 15.63
C ARG A 532 -21.66 -15.83 15.29
N PRO A 533 -21.23 -16.72 14.38
CA PRO A 533 -22.04 -17.86 13.98
C PRO A 533 -22.26 -18.82 15.16
N THR A 534 -23.48 -19.34 15.30
CA THR A 534 -23.82 -20.29 16.36
C THR A 534 -23.25 -21.68 16.07
N GLY A 535 -22.60 -22.29 17.05
CA GLY A 535 -22.15 -23.69 16.98
C GLY A 535 -20.86 -23.92 16.21
N ILE A 536 -20.04 -22.88 16.02
CA ILE A 536 -18.67 -22.99 15.53
C ILE A 536 -17.74 -23.11 16.75
N THR A 537 -16.88 -24.13 16.76
CA THR A 537 -15.90 -24.35 17.84
C THR A 537 -14.51 -23.87 17.42
N GLU A 538 -13.60 -23.69 18.39
CA GLU A 538 -12.19 -23.36 18.09
C GLU A 538 -11.52 -24.39 17.18
N ARG A 539 -11.90 -25.67 17.33
CA ARG A 539 -11.42 -26.74 16.44
C ARG A 539 -11.91 -26.56 15.00
N ASP A 540 -13.13 -26.04 14.82
CA ASP A 540 -13.66 -25.73 13.49
C ASP A 540 -12.96 -24.54 12.86
N LEU A 541 -12.63 -23.51 13.66
CA LEU A 541 -11.87 -22.34 13.21
C LEU A 541 -10.44 -22.74 12.80
N ALA A 542 -9.74 -23.55 13.60
CA ALA A 542 -8.44 -24.08 13.24
C ALA A 542 -8.47 -24.86 11.91
N ARG A 543 -9.46 -25.74 11.73
CA ARG A 543 -9.66 -26.46 10.47
C ARG A 543 -9.98 -25.53 9.30
N LEU A 544 -10.74 -24.46 9.54
CA LEU A 544 -11.06 -23.48 8.49
C LEU A 544 -9.83 -22.66 8.10
N ARG A 545 -8.98 -22.27 9.06
CA ARG A 545 -7.67 -21.64 8.80
C ARG A 545 -6.81 -22.50 7.89
N ASP A 546 -6.72 -23.81 8.15
CA ASP A 546 -6.00 -24.75 7.28
C ASP A 546 -6.59 -24.80 5.86
N ILE A 547 -7.92 -24.83 5.73
CA ILE A 547 -8.61 -24.85 4.43
C ILE A 547 -8.29 -23.58 3.63
N VAL A 548 -8.40 -22.39 4.24
CA VAL A 548 -8.20 -21.13 3.51
C VAL A 548 -6.72 -20.84 3.24
N ALA A 549 -5.82 -21.27 4.13
CA ALA A 549 -4.37 -21.18 3.92
C ALA A 549 -3.89 -22.05 2.75
N GLY A 550 -4.55 -23.20 2.52
CA GLY A 550 -4.22 -24.15 1.46
C GLY A 550 -4.55 -23.72 0.03
N HIS A 551 -5.22 -22.57 -0.18
CA HIS A 551 -5.41 -22.00 -1.52
C HIS A 551 -4.09 -21.37 -2.02
N THR A 552 -3.22 -22.19 -2.61
CA THR A 552 -1.97 -21.76 -3.28
C THR A 552 -2.22 -21.36 -4.73
#